data_AF-A0A1M7Y990-F1
#
_entry.id   AF-A0A1M7Y990-F1
#
_cell.length_a   1.000
_cell.length_b   1.000
_cell.length_c   1.000
_cell.angle_alpha   90.00
_cell.angle_beta   90.00
_cell.angle_gamma   90.00
#
_symmetry.space_group_name_H-M   'P 1'
#
loop_
_entity.id
_entity.type
_entity.pdbx_description
1 polymer ?
#
loop_
_entity_poly.entity_id
_entity_poly.type
_entity_poly.pdbx_seq_one_letter_code
_entity_poly.pdbx_strand_id
1 'polypeptide(L)'
;MDDFTSQCCSLIKKVDEILKYNSEWVQRYGGYAKQILLNEDDLKYKKTNFNEWAPLYLYMTIGEAKGNLLFSLRYVGQDVAKLKVDGQGVTIATNSFTERNMRDFGCNIHLSNHSWSSKEASDFRKHFSNKPIRLDVSKKNDEHRVESLLLTEFSKSDSKDKMICNIQPVKFSGIARFQMKTPLTSSNISNICYEKKAGSGGGIDIISRIGIGRGTKLCVMEVKDENVAAEPPRNAVLQGLSYGVFVLNLLRSESGDLWWKIFGFKGKLPDSLELYIVCTMPSSEVNDISFAEKVINYKQDFFHLHYLYFQEENQCIKKIETSLKQCKKKELLNDN
;
A
#
# COMPACT_ATOMS: atom_id res chain seq x y z
N MET A 1 18.00 18.23 -20.69
CA MET A 1 17.04 17.48 -19.83
C MET A 1 15.84 17.18 -20.69
N ASP A 2 15.40 15.92 -20.81
CA ASP A 2 14.21 15.63 -21.61
C ASP A 2 12.94 16.23 -21.00
N ASP A 3 11.89 16.36 -21.82
CA ASP A 3 10.62 16.99 -21.45
C ASP A 3 10.01 16.37 -20.19
N PHE A 4 10.00 15.04 -20.10
CA PHE A 4 9.44 14.32 -18.96
C PHE A 4 10.23 14.55 -17.65
N THR A 5 11.56 14.58 -17.73
CA THR A 5 12.42 14.90 -16.58
C THR A 5 12.17 16.33 -16.09
N SER A 6 11.99 17.27 -17.02
CA SER A 6 11.66 18.67 -16.69
C SER A 6 10.28 18.78 -16.03
N GLN A 7 9.30 17.99 -16.49
CA GLN A 7 7.98 17.87 -15.87
C GLN A 7 8.07 17.31 -14.45
N CYS A 8 8.87 16.26 -14.22
CA CYS A 8 9.11 15.70 -12.89
C CYS A 8 9.73 16.74 -11.94
N CYS A 9 10.76 17.46 -12.38
CA CYS A 9 11.38 18.51 -11.58
C CYS A 9 10.39 19.64 -11.22
N SER A 10 9.54 20.03 -12.17
CA SER A 10 8.51 21.06 -11.95
C SER A 10 7.46 20.60 -10.95
N LEU A 11 7.03 19.34 -11.05
CA LEU A 11 6.11 18.71 -10.12
C LEU A 11 6.69 18.64 -8.70
N ILE A 12 7.94 18.20 -8.55
CA ILE A 12 8.61 18.11 -7.25
C ILE A 12 8.64 19.49 -6.57
N LYS A 13 8.99 20.55 -7.32
CA LYS A 13 9.00 21.93 -6.80
C LYS A 13 7.61 22.36 -6.34
N LYS A 14 6.58 22.13 -7.16
CA LYS A 14 5.19 22.46 -6.82
C LYS A 14 4.73 21.76 -5.54
N VAL A 15 4.97 20.46 -5.41
CA VAL A 15 4.57 19.70 -4.21
C VAL A 15 5.35 20.17 -2.98
N ASP A 16 6.65 20.41 -3.10
CA ASP A 16 7.48 20.95 -2.01
C ASP A 16 7.00 22.33 -1.55
N GLU A 17 6.65 23.22 -2.47
CA GLU A 17 6.09 24.54 -2.16
C GLU A 17 4.74 24.43 -1.42
N ILE A 18 3.85 23.54 -1.86
CA ILE A 18 2.58 23.27 -1.19
C ILE A 18 2.81 22.79 0.25
N LEU A 19 3.76 21.87 0.45
CA LEU A 19 4.09 21.32 1.78
C LEU A 19 4.76 22.35 2.68
N LYS A 20 5.62 23.21 2.15
CA LYS A 20 6.26 24.31 2.89
C LYS A 20 5.24 25.37 3.33
N TYR A 21 4.31 25.74 2.45
CA TYR A 21 3.26 26.70 2.76
C TYR A 21 2.30 26.17 3.84
N ASN A 22 2.11 24.85 3.91
CA ASN A 22 1.20 24.20 4.86
C ASN A 22 1.96 23.36 5.91
N SER A 23 2.86 23.98 6.69
CA SER A 23 3.77 23.26 7.60
C SER A 23 3.10 22.45 8.74
N GLU A 24 1.79 22.57 8.96
CA GLU A 24 1.09 21.80 10.02
C GLU A 24 1.30 20.30 9.89
N TRP A 25 1.44 19.77 8.66
CA TRP A 25 1.51 18.32 8.46
C TRP A 25 2.67 17.71 9.24
N VAL A 26 3.74 18.47 9.48
CA VAL A 26 4.89 18.03 10.26
C VAL A 26 4.45 17.61 11.65
N GLN A 27 3.71 18.48 12.35
CA GLN A 27 3.19 18.19 13.69
C GLN A 27 2.11 17.11 13.65
N ARG A 28 1.21 17.15 12.66
CA ARG A 28 0.12 16.19 12.51
C ARG A 28 0.64 14.76 12.32
N TYR A 29 1.55 14.55 11.36
CA TYR A 29 2.13 13.23 11.09
C TYR A 29 3.18 12.82 12.13
N GLY A 30 3.86 13.77 12.78
CA GLY A 30 4.70 13.49 13.94
C GLY A 30 3.89 12.98 15.12
N GLY A 31 2.73 13.59 15.39
CA GLY A 31 1.77 13.10 16.39
C GLY A 31 1.24 11.70 16.05
N TYR A 32 0.94 11.44 14.78
CA TYR A 32 0.52 10.11 14.33
C TYR A 32 1.62 9.07 14.59
N ALA A 33 2.86 9.35 14.20
CA ALA A 33 3.97 8.40 14.39
C ALA A 33 4.20 8.05 15.86
N LYS A 34 4.20 9.07 16.74
CA LYS A 34 4.34 8.86 18.19
C LYS A 34 3.26 7.91 18.72
N GLN A 35 2.00 8.17 18.38
CA GLN A 35 0.88 7.35 18.84
C GLN A 35 0.89 5.93 18.26
N ILE A 36 1.23 5.78 16.98
CA ILE A 36 1.38 4.45 16.35
C ILE A 36 2.45 3.62 17.05
N LEU A 37 3.59 4.24 17.39
CA LEU A 37 4.68 3.55 18.07
C LEU A 37 4.37 3.25 19.53
N LEU A 38 3.64 4.12 20.23
CA LEU A 38 3.12 3.83 21.58
C LEU A 38 2.21 2.60 21.57
N ASN A 39 1.42 2.42 20.51
CA ASN A 39 0.52 1.28 20.35
C ASN A 39 1.20 0.05 19.72
N GLU A 40 2.51 0.08 19.42
CA GLU A 40 3.18 -0.95 18.61
C GLU A 40 3.15 -2.33 19.30
N ASP A 41 3.41 -2.36 20.60
CA ASP A 41 3.44 -3.60 21.38
C ASP A 41 2.04 -4.17 21.59
N ASP A 42 1.06 -3.30 21.84
CA ASP A 42 -0.35 -3.68 21.87
C ASP A 42 -0.77 -4.29 20.53
N LEU A 43 -0.40 -3.69 19.40
CA LEU A 43 -0.67 -4.23 18.07
C LEU A 43 -0.05 -5.63 17.91
N LYS A 44 1.21 -5.82 18.30
CA LYS A 44 1.92 -7.10 18.21
C LYS A 44 1.31 -8.17 19.10
N TYR A 45 1.00 -7.84 20.34
CA TYR A 45 0.32 -8.73 21.27
C TYR A 45 -1.06 -9.13 20.71
N LYS A 46 -1.82 -8.15 20.21
CA LYS A 46 -3.15 -8.40 19.65
C LYS A 46 -3.10 -9.28 18.40
N LYS A 47 -2.00 -9.27 17.64
CA LYS A 47 -1.75 -10.23 16.53
C LYS A 47 -1.90 -11.67 16.97
N THR A 48 -1.36 -12.06 18.13
CA THR A 48 -1.38 -13.48 18.53
C THR A 48 -2.80 -13.98 18.78
N ASN A 49 -3.76 -13.06 18.95
CA ASN A 49 -5.17 -13.38 19.18
C ASN A 49 -5.97 -13.55 17.87
N PHE A 50 -5.38 -13.27 16.71
CA PHE A 50 -5.98 -13.59 15.40
C PHE A 50 -4.95 -14.22 14.47
N ASN A 51 -5.25 -15.41 13.98
CA ASN A 51 -4.59 -15.94 12.78
C ASN A 51 -5.25 -15.27 11.58
N GLU A 52 -4.48 -14.72 10.63
CA GLU A 52 -5.05 -14.25 9.36
C GLU A 52 -5.55 -15.45 8.56
N TRP A 53 -6.75 -15.35 7.96
CA TRP A 53 -7.38 -16.44 7.22
C TRP A 53 -7.53 -16.05 5.76
N ALA A 54 -6.58 -16.44 4.91
CA ALA A 54 -6.73 -16.25 3.47
C ALA A 54 -8.07 -16.88 2.99
N PRO A 55 -8.83 -16.20 2.13
CA PRO A 55 -8.50 -14.99 1.35
C PRO A 55 -8.89 -13.65 2.02
N LEU A 56 -9.12 -13.63 3.34
CA LEU A 56 -9.40 -12.41 4.11
C LEU A 56 -8.08 -11.81 4.63
N TYR A 57 -7.89 -10.52 4.36
CA TYR A 57 -6.67 -9.79 4.75
C TYR A 57 -7.00 -8.59 5.63
N LEU A 58 -6.09 -8.29 6.55
CA LEU A 58 -6.23 -7.14 7.43
C LEU A 58 -5.63 -5.89 6.83
N TYR A 59 -6.40 -4.82 6.92
CA TYR A 59 -6.02 -3.47 6.54
C TYR A 59 -6.18 -2.54 7.73
N MET A 60 -5.32 -1.53 7.78
CA MET A 60 -5.39 -0.51 8.81
C MET A 60 -4.89 0.82 8.26
N THR A 61 -5.65 1.86 8.55
CA THR A 61 -5.30 3.25 8.25
C THR A 61 -4.48 3.86 9.39
N ILE A 62 -3.78 4.96 9.11
CA ILE A 62 -3.09 5.77 10.13
C ILE A 62 -4.02 6.13 11.30
N GLY A 63 -5.27 6.49 11.01
CA GLY A 63 -6.25 6.89 12.01
C GLY A 63 -6.62 5.76 12.98
N GLU A 64 -6.67 4.53 12.48
CA GLU A 64 -6.97 3.35 13.29
C GLU A 64 -5.75 2.88 14.11
N ALA A 65 -4.57 2.92 13.50
CA ALA A 65 -3.31 2.54 14.14
C ALA A 65 -2.96 3.43 15.35
N LYS A 66 -3.22 4.74 15.23
CA LYS A 66 -2.94 5.71 16.30
C LYS A 66 -3.99 5.76 17.43
N GLY A 67 -5.10 5.04 17.31
CA GLY A 67 -6.26 5.22 18.18
C GLY A 67 -6.85 3.90 18.68
N ASN A 68 -7.81 3.37 17.94
CA ASN A 68 -8.75 2.37 18.46
C ASN A 68 -8.38 0.92 18.13
N LEU A 69 -7.26 0.68 17.43
CA LEU A 69 -6.80 -0.66 17.05
C LEU A 69 -7.90 -1.46 16.34
N LEU A 70 -8.58 -0.76 15.44
CA LEU A 70 -9.59 -1.30 14.54
C LEU A 70 -8.91 -1.76 13.25
N PHE A 71 -9.34 -2.90 12.74
CA PHE A 71 -8.87 -3.44 11.48
C PHE A 71 -10.03 -3.55 10.52
N SER A 72 -9.83 -3.11 9.29
CA SER A 72 -10.67 -3.47 8.17
C SER A 72 -10.32 -4.90 7.74
N LEU A 73 -11.31 -5.79 7.72
CA LEU A 73 -11.17 -7.12 7.14
C LEU A 73 -11.66 -7.06 5.70
N ARG A 74 -10.76 -7.36 4.75
CA ARG A 74 -11.06 -7.26 3.32
C ARG A 74 -11.01 -8.60 2.61
N TYR A 75 -11.96 -8.81 1.68
CA TYR A 75 -11.95 -9.88 0.69
C TYR A 75 -11.81 -9.25 -0.70
N VAL A 76 -10.84 -9.70 -1.50
CA VAL A 76 -10.57 -9.18 -2.87
C VAL A 76 -10.53 -7.64 -2.95
N GLY A 77 -9.95 -6.99 -1.93
CA GLY A 77 -9.85 -5.53 -1.85
C GLY A 77 -11.06 -4.79 -1.28
N GLN A 78 -12.18 -5.47 -1.02
CA GLN A 78 -13.40 -4.87 -0.48
C GLN A 78 -13.52 -5.10 1.03
N ASP A 79 -13.88 -4.07 1.79
CA ASP A 79 -14.21 -4.18 3.22
C ASP A 79 -15.47 -5.05 3.40
N VAL A 80 -15.33 -6.15 4.14
CA VAL A 80 -16.42 -7.10 4.43
C VAL A 80 -16.75 -7.18 5.92
N ALA A 81 -15.83 -6.77 6.79
CA ALA A 81 -16.08 -6.66 8.23
C ALA A 81 -15.08 -5.70 8.88
N LYS A 82 -15.35 -5.34 10.14
CA LYS A 82 -14.37 -4.74 11.04
C LYS A 82 -14.00 -5.72 12.14
N LEU A 83 -12.72 -5.79 12.46
CA LEU A 83 -12.23 -6.42 13.67
C LEU A 83 -11.84 -5.36 14.70
N LYS A 84 -12.23 -5.59 15.93
CA LYS A 84 -11.80 -4.79 17.07
C LYS A 84 -11.08 -5.70 18.04
N VAL A 85 -9.98 -5.22 18.59
CA VAL A 85 -9.27 -5.94 19.64
C VAL A 85 -9.29 -5.13 20.93
N ASP A 86 -9.88 -5.71 21.97
CA ASP A 86 -9.96 -5.12 23.30
C ASP A 86 -9.49 -6.12 24.37
N GLY A 87 -9.60 -5.75 25.64
CA GLY A 87 -9.12 -6.57 26.77
C GLY A 87 -9.85 -7.92 26.91
N GLN A 88 -10.96 -8.13 26.22
CA GLN A 88 -11.74 -9.38 26.25
C GLN A 88 -11.43 -10.30 25.06
N GLY A 89 -10.65 -9.83 24.08
CA GLY A 89 -10.25 -10.59 22.91
C GLY A 89 -10.50 -9.86 21.60
N VAL A 90 -10.69 -10.63 20.53
CA VAL A 90 -10.98 -10.09 19.18
C VAL A 90 -12.47 -10.26 18.91
N THR A 91 -13.12 -9.18 18.47
CA THR A 91 -14.52 -9.20 18.03
C THR A 91 -14.64 -8.81 16.57
N ILE A 92 -15.69 -9.30 15.91
CA ILE A 92 -16.03 -9.01 14.52
C ILE A 92 -17.41 -8.36 14.42
N ALA A 93 -17.52 -7.34 13.56
CA ALA A 93 -18.77 -6.69 13.20
C ALA A 93 -18.91 -6.53 11.69
N THR A 94 -20.11 -6.85 11.15
CA THR A 94 -20.46 -6.68 9.74
C THR A 94 -21.52 -5.61 9.50
N ASN A 95 -22.00 -4.92 10.54
CA ASN A 95 -23.16 -4.01 10.48
C ASN A 95 -23.08 -2.96 9.35
N SER A 96 -21.91 -2.37 9.12
CA SER A 96 -21.71 -1.37 8.05
C SER A 96 -21.48 -1.97 6.66
N PHE A 97 -21.46 -3.30 6.54
CA PHE A 97 -21.10 -4.03 5.33
C PHE A 97 -22.18 -5.04 4.90
N THR A 98 -23.18 -5.31 5.73
CA THR A 98 -24.25 -6.29 5.48
C THR A 98 -24.82 -6.23 4.07
N GLU A 99 -25.35 -5.08 3.66
CA GLU A 99 -25.98 -4.91 2.35
C GLU A 99 -24.99 -5.16 1.20
N ARG A 100 -23.76 -4.66 1.36
CA ARG A 100 -22.68 -4.85 0.40
C ARG A 100 -22.23 -6.30 0.31
N ASN A 101 -22.10 -6.98 1.45
CA ASN A 101 -21.71 -8.37 1.54
C ASN A 101 -22.73 -9.29 0.87
N MET A 102 -24.02 -8.98 1.04
CA MET A 102 -25.10 -9.70 0.36
C MET A 102 -25.10 -9.42 -1.14
N ARG A 103 -25.05 -8.13 -1.53
CA ARG A 103 -25.06 -7.71 -2.95
C ARG A 103 -23.84 -8.24 -3.72
N ASP A 104 -22.65 -8.09 -3.17
CA ASP A 104 -21.40 -8.37 -3.88
C ASP A 104 -20.99 -9.83 -3.74
N PHE A 105 -21.31 -10.52 -2.65
CA PHE A 105 -20.78 -11.86 -2.34
C PHE A 105 -21.83 -12.88 -1.88
N GLY A 106 -23.12 -12.54 -1.87
CA GLY A 106 -24.19 -13.42 -1.40
C GLY A 106 -24.08 -13.81 0.08
N CYS A 107 -23.35 -13.04 0.88
CA CYS A 107 -23.12 -13.35 2.29
C CYS A 107 -24.22 -12.72 3.16
N ASN A 108 -25.14 -13.55 3.65
CA ASN A 108 -26.24 -13.14 4.54
C ASN A 108 -25.88 -13.21 6.04
N ILE A 109 -24.60 -13.34 6.38
CA ILE A 109 -24.16 -13.50 7.78
C ILE A 109 -24.00 -12.14 8.45
N HIS A 110 -24.78 -11.92 9.50
CA HIS A 110 -24.82 -10.67 10.26
C HIS A 110 -24.12 -10.87 11.60
N LEU A 111 -23.07 -10.10 11.86
CA LEU A 111 -22.31 -10.15 13.09
C LEU A 111 -22.31 -8.78 13.74
N SER A 112 -22.73 -8.72 15.00
CA SER A 112 -22.72 -7.51 15.82
C SER A 112 -21.79 -7.76 17.01
N ASN A 113 -20.50 -7.40 16.88
CA ASN A 113 -19.46 -7.59 17.90
C ASN A 113 -19.36 -9.03 18.43
N HIS A 114 -19.52 -10.03 17.56
CA HIS A 114 -19.35 -11.43 17.97
C HIS A 114 -17.88 -11.73 18.23
N SER A 115 -17.60 -12.66 19.15
CA SER A 115 -16.23 -13.15 19.34
C SER A 115 -15.68 -13.71 18.02
N TRP A 116 -14.43 -13.39 17.69
CA TRP A 116 -13.76 -13.91 16.50
C TRP A 116 -13.66 -15.43 16.50
N SER A 117 -13.62 -16.05 17.67
CA SER A 117 -13.61 -17.51 17.82
C SER A 117 -15.01 -18.14 17.84
N SER A 118 -16.08 -17.37 17.71
CA SER A 118 -17.45 -17.90 17.73
C SER A 118 -17.77 -18.74 16.49
N LYS A 119 -18.82 -19.55 16.60
CA LYS A 119 -19.31 -20.39 15.50
C LYS A 119 -19.78 -19.54 14.31
N GLU A 120 -20.48 -18.45 14.58
CA GLU A 120 -20.98 -17.50 13.57
C GLU A 120 -19.82 -16.80 12.84
N ALA A 121 -18.79 -16.37 13.58
CA ALA A 121 -17.58 -15.81 12.98
C ALA A 121 -16.83 -16.86 12.13
N SER A 122 -16.84 -18.13 12.56
CA SER A 122 -16.29 -19.23 11.78
C SER A 122 -17.06 -19.48 10.48
N ASP A 123 -18.39 -19.42 10.52
CA ASP A 123 -19.22 -19.58 9.34
C ASP A 123 -19.05 -18.40 8.37
N PHE A 124 -18.89 -17.18 8.89
CA PHE A 124 -18.50 -16.01 8.10
C PHE A 124 -17.16 -16.22 7.38
N ARG A 125 -16.12 -16.67 8.10
CA ARG A 125 -14.82 -16.98 7.47
C ARG A 125 -14.98 -18.06 6.41
N LYS A 126 -15.72 -19.14 6.71
CA LYS A 126 -15.94 -20.26 5.78
C LYS A 126 -16.60 -19.79 4.48
N HIS A 127 -17.56 -18.87 4.55
CA HIS A 127 -18.19 -18.27 3.36
C HIS A 127 -17.13 -17.71 2.41
N PHE A 128 -16.22 -16.86 2.91
CA PHE A 128 -15.18 -16.24 2.08
C PHE A 128 -14.04 -17.19 1.72
N SER A 129 -13.73 -18.19 2.56
CA SER A 129 -12.78 -19.25 2.23
C SER A 129 -13.22 -20.09 1.03
N ASN A 130 -14.53 -20.20 0.78
CA ASN A 130 -15.07 -20.83 -0.43
C ASN A 130 -14.92 -19.97 -1.69
N LYS A 131 -14.27 -18.81 -1.60
CA LYS A 131 -13.95 -17.89 -2.69
C LYS A 131 -15.19 -17.52 -3.53
N PRO A 132 -16.22 -16.91 -2.92
CA PRO A 132 -17.40 -16.48 -3.66
C PRO A 132 -17.01 -15.53 -4.78
N ILE A 133 -17.60 -15.73 -5.95
CA ILE A 133 -17.45 -14.83 -7.10
C ILE A 133 -18.22 -13.54 -6.78
N ARG A 134 -17.64 -12.40 -7.17
CA ARG A 134 -18.30 -11.12 -7.01
C ARG A 134 -19.49 -11.02 -7.96
N LEU A 135 -20.70 -10.84 -7.43
CA LEU A 135 -21.95 -10.83 -8.20
C LEU A 135 -22.17 -9.49 -8.93
N ASP A 136 -21.82 -8.37 -8.28
CA ASP A 136 -21.86 -7.03 -8.88
C ASP A 136 -20.45 -6.59 -9.32
N VAL A 137 -20.22 -6.62 -10.64
CA VAL A 137 -18.94 -6.30 -11.28
C VAL A 137 -18.86 -4.83 -11.71
N SER A 138 -19.54 -3.92 -11.01
CA SER A 138 -19.37 -2.49 -11.29
C SER A 138 -17.88 -2.09 -11.21
N LYS A 139 -17.35 -1.57 -12.33
CA LYS A 139 -15.92 -1.20 -12.54
C LYS A 139 -15.33 -0.27 -11.47
N LYS A 140 -16.16 0.45 -10.70
CA LYS A 140 -15.74 1.49 -9.74
C LYS A 140 -14.82 1.02 -8.61
N ASN A 141 -14.48 -0.26 -8.52
CA ASN A 141 -13.85 -0.90 -7.36
C ASN A 141 -12.73 -1.89 -7.73
N ASP A 142 -12.34 -1.96 -9.00
CA ASP A 142 -11.37 -2.95 -9.46
C ASP A 142 -9.92 -2.59 -9.13
N GLU A 143 -9.60 -1.31 -8.90
CA GLU A 143 -8.26 -0.89 -8.45
C GLU A 143 -7.90 -1.46 -7.08
N HIS A 144 -8.81 -1.40 -6.09
CA HIS A 144 -8.59 -2.03 -4.78
C HIS A 144 -8.41 -3.56 -4.88
N ARG A 145 -9.06 -4.21 -5.86
CA ARG A 145 -8.91 -5.64 -6.13
C ARG A 145 -7.50 -5.92 -6.65
N VAL A 146 -7.01 -5.12 -7.59
CA VAL A 146 -5.64 -5.18 -8.11
C VAL A 146 -4.62 -4.90 -7.01
N GLU A 147 -4.81 -3.85 -6.20
CA GLU A 147 -3.98 -3.53 -5.04
C GLU A 147 -3.88 -4.74 -4.09
N SER A 148 -5.04 -5.33 -3.74
CA SER A 148 -5.09 -6.52 -2.88
C SER A 148 -4.38 -7.72 -3.49
N LEU A 149 -4.48 -7.91 -4.80
CA LEU A 149 -3.82 -8.99 -5.53
C LEU A 149 -2.29 -8.81 -5.50
N LEU A 150 -1.79 -7.62 -5.80
CA LEU A 150 -0.37 -7.27 -5.76
C LEU A 150 0.20 -7.38 -4.34
N LEU A 151 -0.51 -6.87 -3.33
CA LEU A 151 -0.10 -7.01 -1.93
C LEU A 151 -0.02 -8.47 -1.50
N THR A 152 -0.90 -9.33 -2.01
CA THR A 152 -0.86 -10.79 -1.77
C THR A 152 0.38 -11.40 -2.40
N GLU A 153 0.65 -11.09 -3.67
CA GLU A 153 1.83 -11.55 -4.40
C GLU A 153 3.13 -11.13 -3.70
N PHE A 154 3.27 -9.84 -3.37
CA PHE A 154 4.46 -9.29 -2.73
C PHE A 154 4.64 -9.81 -1.30
N SER A 155 3.56 -10.19 -0.62
CA SER A 155 3.59 -10.72 0.76
C SER A 155 3.99 -12.18 0.86
N LYS A 156 4.12 -12.93 -0.24
CA LYS A 156 4.59 -14.33 -0.19
C LYS A 156 5.93 -14.41 0.58
N SER A 157 6.21 -15.54 1.21
CA SER A 157 7.48 -15.75 1.92
C SER A 157 8.49 -16.53 1.07
N ASP A 158 8.02 -17.48 0.26
CA ASP A 158 8.88 -18.27 -0.62
C ASP A 158 9.23 -17.50 -1.90
N SER A 159 10.53 -17.33 -2.13
CA SER A 159 11.07 -16.75 -3.36
C SER A 159 10.74 -17.54 -4.62
N LYS A 160 10.51 -18.85 -4.53
CA LYS A 160 10.19 -19.71 -5.69
C LYS A 160 8.83 -19.36 -6.28
N ASP A 161 7.87 -19.06 -5.41
CA ASP A 161 6.48 -18.76 -5.76
C ASP A 161 6.24 -17.27 -6.03
N LYS A 162 7.28 -16.45 -5.92
CA LYS A 162 7.23 -15.01 -6.16
C LYS A 162 7.58 -14.63 -7.59
N MET A 163 6.78 -13.72 -8.11
CA MET A 163 7.01 -13.06 -9.40
C MET A 163 8.06 -11.95 -9.29
N ILE A 164 8.20 -11.30 -8.12
CA ILE A 164 9.30 -10.37 -7.81
C ILE A 164 9.93 -10.78 -6.48
N CYS A 165 11.22 -11.06 -6.47
CA CYS A 165 11.95 -11.35 -5.23
C CYS A 165 12.34 -10.05 -4.49
N ASN A 166 12.58 -10.17 -3.18
CA ASN A 166 13.05 -9.08 -2.31
C ASN A 166 12.15 -7.85 -2.24
N ILE A 167 10.87 -7.97 -2.60
CA ILE A 167 9.84 -6.98 -2.31
C ILE A 167 8.99 -7.43 -1.12
N GLN A 168 8.68 -6.50 -0.22
CA GLN A 168 7.80 -6.71 0.93
C GLN A 168 6.94 -5.47 1.17
N PRO A 169 5.61 -5.58 1.20
CA PRO A 169 4.76 -4.45 1.58
C PRO A 169 5.08 -3.93 2.98
N VAL A 170 4.94 -2.62 3.17
CA VAL A 170 4.90 -2.03 4.50
C VAL A 170 3.60 -2.46 5.18
N LYS A 171 3.73 -2.87 6.44
CA LYS A 171 2.61 -3.31 7.27
C LYS A 171 2.76 -2.70 8.66
N PHE A 172 1.66 -2.27 9.26
CA PHE A 172 1.69 -1.86 10.67
C PHE A 172 2.08 -3.03 11.55
N SER A 173 3.16 -2.88 12.31
CA SER A 173 3.75 -3.91 13.18
C SER A 173 4.00 -5.27 12.51
N GLY A 174 4.13 -5.32 11.17
CA GLY A 174 4.25 -6.58 10.43
C GLY A 174 2.95 -7.41 10.40
N ILE A 175 1.80 -6.76 10.55
CA ILE A 175 0.48 -7.37 10.70
C ILE A 175 -0.43 -6.96 9.54
N ALA A 176 -0.95 -5.73 9.59
CA ALA A 176 -1.98 -5.26 8.70
C ALA A 176 -1.38 -4.49 7.54
N ARG A 177 -1.95 -4.66 6.35
CA ARG A 177 -1.62 -3.88 5.15
C ARG A 177 -1.79 -2.40 5.46
N PHE A 178 -0.75 -1.63 5.15
CA PHE A 178 -0.63 -0.23 5.53
C PHE A 178 -1.33 0.67 4.50
N GLN A 179 -2.30 1.45 4.96
CA GLN A 179 -2.96 2.47 4.13
C GLN A 179 -2.55 3.86 4.59
N MET A 180 -1.69 4.49 3.79
CA MET A 180 -1.15 5.83 4.06
C MET A 180 -1.97 6.89 3.34
N LYS A 181 -2.90 7.52 4.06
CA LYS A 181 -3.46 8.79 3.62
C LYS A 181 -2.41 9.90 3.78
N THR A 182 -2.33 10.77 2.79
CA THR A 182 -1.44 11.92 2.74
C THR A 182 -2.24 13.23 2.91
N PRO A 183 -1.59 14.39 3.12
CA PRO A 183 -2.25 15.68 3.03
C PRO A 183 -2.62 16.07 1.60
N LEU A 184 -2.19 15.31 0.59
CA LEU A 184 -2.23 15.74 -0.80
C LEU A 184 -3.31 15.00 -1.57
N THR A 185 -4.04 15.73 -2.41
CA THR A 185 -4.89 15.13 -3.45
C THR A 185 -4.17 15.32 -4.77
N SER A 186 -3.72 14.23 -5.39
CA SER A 186 -2.90 14.26 -6.62
C SER A 186 -3.44 13.42 -7.76
N SER A 187 -4.70 12.98 -7.69
CA SER A 187 -5.40 12.31 -8.81
C SER A 187 -5.50 13.19 -10.05
N ASN A 188 -5.37 14.51 -9.90
CA ASN A 188 -5.14 15.45 -10.98
C ASN A 188 -3.83 16.20 -10.77
N ILE A 189 -2.78 15.83 -11.49
CA ILE A 189 -1.42 16.41 -11.39
C ILE A 189 -1.41 17.91 -11.69
N SER A 190 -2.33 18.38 -12.55
CA SER A 190 -2.46 19.81 -12.84
C SER A 190 -3.00 20.62 -11.64
N ASN A 191 -3.77 19.97 -10.76
CA ASN A 191 -4.43 20.61 -9.62
C ASN A 191 -4.20 19.83 -8.31
N ILE A 192 -2.94 19.77 -7.88
CA ILE A 192 -2.57 19.16 -6.61
C ILE A 192 -3.01 20.09 -5.47
N CYS A 193 -3.83 19.55 -4.56
CA CYS A 193 -4.40 20.30 -3.45
C CYS A 193 -3.87 19.80 -2.11
N TYR A 194 -3.88 20.70 -1.11
CA TYR A 194 -3.57 20.39 0.27
C TYR A 194 -4.85 20.27 1.12
N GLU A 195 -4.97 19.17 1.84
CA GLU A 195 -6.08 18.84 2.72
C GLU A 195 -5.70 18.99 4.19
N LYS A 196 -6.20 20.07 4.81
CA LYS A 196 -6.05 20.32 6.25
C LYS A 196 -6.84 19.31 7.08
N LYS A 197 -8.02 18.89 6.60
CA LYS A 197 -8.84 17.91 7.30
C LYS A 197 -8.17 16.54 7.29
N ALA A 198 -7.97 15.97 8.47
CA ALA A 198 -7.39 14.64 8.61
C ALA A 198 -8.22 13.59 7.86
N GLY A 199 -7.55 12.76 7.05
CA GLY A 199 -8.20 11.69 6.29
C GLY A 199 -8.88 12.13 4.98
N SER A 200 -8.85 13.42 4.63
CA SER A 200 -9.46 13.94 3.40
C SER A 200 -8.55 13.93 2.18
N GLY A 201 -7.23 13.85 2.37
CA GLY A 201 -6.30 13.73 1.25
C GLY A 201 -6.31 12.36 0.57
N GLY A 202 -5.56 12.28 -0.53
CA GLY A 202 -5.32 11.08 -1.31
C GLY A 202 -4.48 10.04 -0.56
N GLY A 203 -4.71 8.77 -0.88
CA GLY A 203 -3.97 7.63 -0.35
C GLY A 203 -2.81 7.24 -1.26
N ILE A 204 -1.76 6.71 -0.67
CA ILE A 204 -0.75 5.94 -1.41
C ILE A 204 -1.27 4.51 -1.51
N ASP A 205 -1.35 3.97 -2.72
CA ASP A 205 -1.92 2.63 -2.95
C ASP A 205 -1.05 1.56 -2.31
N ILE A 206 0.25 1.53 -2.66
CA ILE A 206 1.20 0.58 -2.08
C ILE A 206 2.51 1.27 -1.71
N ILE A 207 2.93 1.06 -0.46
CA ILE A 207 4.31 1.30 -0.02
C ILE A 207 4.96 -0.05 0.25
N SER A 208 6.12 -0.28 -0.35
CA SER A 208 6.91 -1.51 -0.17
C SER A 208 8.36 -1.19 0.17
N ARG A 209 9.04 -2.17 0.75
CA ARG A 209 10.49 -2.24 0.86
C ARG A 209 11.01 -3.17 -0.23
N ILE A 210 12.03 -2.74 -0.96
CA ILE A 210 12.65 -3.52 -2.04
C ILE A 210 14.16 -3.60 -1.88
N GLY A 211 14.74 -4.79 -2.04
CA GLY A 211 16.18 -5.03 -1.93
C GLY A 211 16.57 -5.78 -0.65
N ILE A 212 17.87 -5.97 -0.44
CA ILE A 212 18.42 -6.82 0.62
C ILE A 212 19.28 -6.00 1.59
N GLY A 213 19.07 -6.20 2.89
CA GLY A 213 19.93 -5.65 3.94
C GLY A 213 20.01 -4.12 3.89
N ARG A 214 21.23 -3.58 3.83
CA ARG A 214 21.47 -2.13 3.74
C ARG A 214 21.11 -1.53 2.38
N GLY A 215 20.95 -2.37 1.35
CA GLY A 215 20.52 -1.96 0.02
C GLY A 215 19.00 -1.84 -0.12
N THR A 216 18.22 -2.12 0.94
CA THR A 216 16.77 -2.02 0.89
C THR A 216 16.32 -0.56 0.77
N LYS A 217 15.48 -0.27 -0.22
CA LYS A 217 14.91 1.04 -0.51
C LYS A 217 13.41 1.05 -0.26
N LEU A 218 12.85 2.24 -0.03
CA LEU A 218 11.41 2.44 -0.05
C LEU A 218 10.91 2.56 -1.49
N CYS A 219 9.74 1.99 -1.74
CA CYS A 219 9.10 1.93 -3.03
C CYS A 219 7.65 2.39 -2.88
N VAL A 220 7.31 3.50 -3.53
CA VAL A 220 5.96 4.06 -3.62
C VAL A 220 5.39 3.65 -4.97
N MET A 221 4.24 2.99 -4.96
CA MET A 221 3.59 2.50 -6.17
C MET A 221 2.21 3.13 -6.30
N GLU A 222 1.94 3.71 -7.47
CA GLU A 222 0.61 4.09 -7.91
C GLU A 222 0.04 2.93 -8.74
N VAL A 223 -1.13 2.43 -8.37
CA VAL A 223 -1.77 1.26 -8.97
C VAL A 223 -2.92 1.71 -9.85
N LYS A 224 -3.05 1.12 -11.04
CA LYS A 224 -4.25 1.25 -11.88
C LYS A 224 -4.82 -0.11 -12.23
N ASP A 225 -6.13 -0.18 -12.41
CA ASP A 225 -6.85 -1.38 -12.79
C ASP A 225 -6.87 -1.65 -14.29
N GLU A 226 -6.65 -0.61 -15.10
CA GLU A 226 -6.52 -0.67 -16.55
C GLU A 226 -5.26 0.06 -17.03
N ASN A 227 -4.78 -0.27 -18.24
CA ASN A 227 -3.70 0.44 -18.90
C ASN A 227 -4.16 0.90 -20.29
N VAL A 228 -4.66 2.12 -20.33
CA VAL A 228 -5.35 2.72 -21.48
C VAL A 228 -4.78 4.10 -21.80
N ALA A 229 -4.89 4.54 -23.05
CA ALA A 229 -4.33 5.82 -23.48
C ALA A 229 -4.88 7.05 -22.74
N ALA A 230 -6.11 6.96 -22.21
CA ALA A 230 -6.72 8.03 -21.41
C ALA A 230 -6.07 8.19 -20.01
N GLU A 231 -5.43 7.15 -19.51
CA GLU A 231 -4.71 7.13 -18.24
C GLU A 231 -3.31 6.50 -18.46
N PRO A 232 -2.40 7.23 -19.12
CA PRO A 232 -1.12 6.68 -19.53
C PRO A 232 -0.19 6.44 -18.33
N PRO A 233 0.77 5.49 -18.43
CA PRO A 233 1.71 5.18 -17.35
C PRO A 233 2.50 6.39 -16.80
N ARG A 234 2.80 7.37 -17.66
CA ARG A 234 3.45 8.63 -17.25
C ARG A 234 2.62 9.42 -16.23
N ASN A 235 1.30 9.42 -16.34
CA ASN A 235 0.44 10.10 -15.37
C ASN A 235 0.47 9.34 -14.03
N ALA A 236 0.37 8.02 -14.06
CA ALA A 236 0.47 7.21 -12.84
C ALA A 236 1.81 7.40 -12.11
N VAL A 237 2.95 7.40 -12.82
CA VAL A 237 4.25 7.62 -12.17
C VAL A 237 4.41 9.05 -11.63
N LEU A 238 3.82 10.07 -12.26
CA LEU A 238 3.79 11.44 -11.75
C LEU A 238 2.90 11.57 -10.49
N GLN A 239 1.77 10.86 -10.44
CA GLN A 239 0.95 10.79 -9.24
C GLN A 239 1.72 10.12 -8.09
N GLY A 240 2.35 8.97 -8.36
CA GLY A 240 3.25 8.30 -7.43
C GLY A 240 4.41 9.20 -6.97
N LEU A 241 4.98 10.01 -7.87
CA LEU A 241 6.05 10.96 -7.55
C LEU A 241 5.57 12.04 -6.60
N SER A 242 4.34 12.53 -6.76
CA SER A 242 3.74 13.51 -5.84
C SER A 242 3.69 12.98 -4.42
N TYR A 243 3.25 11.74 -4.25
CA TYR A 243 3.27 11.06 -2.96
C TYR A 243 4.67 10.73 -2.47
N GLY A 244 5.58 10.36 -3.37
CA GLY A 244 7.00 10.17 -3.08
C GLY A 244 7.66 11.41 -2.48
N VAL A 245 7.35 12.59 -3.02
CA VAL A 245 7.84 13.88 -2.48
C VAL A 245 7.32 14.11 -1.06
N PHE A 246 6.06 13.77 -0.78
CA PHE A 246 5.52 13.83 0.58
C PHE A 246 6.24 12.86 1.52
N VAL A 247 6.40 11.58 1.13
CA VAL A 247 7.11 10.57 1.93
C VAL A 247 8.55 10.99 2.21
N LEU A 248 9.24 11.55 1.22
CA LEU A 248 10.61 12.04 1.41
C LEU A 248 10.65 13.21 2.40
N ASN A 249 9.79 14.22 2.23
CA ASN A 249 9.72 15.34 3.17
C ASN A 249 9.34 14.88 4.59
N LEU A 250 8.47 13.88 4.70
CA LEU A 250 8.12 13.26 5.98
C LEU A 250 9.33 12.61 6.64
N LEU A 251 10.12 11.84 5.90
CA LEU A 251 11.36 11.24 6.39
C LEU A 251 12.42 12.30 6.72
N ARG A 252 12.41 13.45 6.06
CA ARG A 252 13.30 14.58 6.38
C ARG A 252 12.79 15.51 7.48
N SER A 253 11.59 15.25 8.03
CA SER A 253 11.04 16.01 9.14
C SER A 253 11.63 15.58 10.49
N GLU A 254 11.31 16.33 11.56
CA GLU A 254 11.65 15.97 12.95
C GLU A 254 11.13 14.58 13.39
N SER A 255 10.11 14.05 12.71
CA SER A 255 9.52 12.74 12.98
C SER A 255 10.03 11.64 12.03
N GLY A 256 11.03 11.97 11.20
CA GLY A 256 11.54 11.12 10.14
C GLY A 256 12.00 9.74 10.60
N ASP A 257 12.78 9.69 11.68
CA ASP A 257 13.25 8.43 12.27
C ASP A 257 12.10 7.55 12.78
N LEU A 258 11.02 8.16 13.29
CA LEU A 258 9.84 7.42 13.75
C LEU A 258 9.13 6.77 12.55
N TRP A 259 8.93 7.53 11.47
CA TRP A 259 8.32 7.00 10.25
C TRP A 259 9.20 5.96 9.57
N TRP A 260 10.52 6.13 9.58
CA TRP A 260 11.48 5.14 9.09
C TRP A 260 11.33 3.80 9.82
N LYS A 261 11.17 3.84 11.15
CA LYS A 261 10.85 2.66 11.96
C LYS A 261 9.48 2.07 11.61
N ILE A 262 8.44 2.90 11.49
CA ILE A 262 7.07 2.45 11.11
C ILE A 262 7.07 1.76 9.74
N PHE A 263 7.87 2.26 8.80
CA PHE A 263 8.05 1.64 7.49
C PHE A 263 8.85 0.33 7.54
N GLY A 264 9.34 -0.09 8.71
CA GLY A 264 9.95 -1.39 8.97
C GLY A 264 11.47 -1.41 8.86
N PHE A 265 12.13 -0.25 8.86
CA PHE A 265 13.58 -0.17 8.89
C PHE A 265 14.10 -0.15 10.33
N LYS A 266 15.20 -0.88 10.58
CA LYS A 266 15.82 -1.00 11.92
C LYS A 266 17.06 -0.13 12.11
N GLY A 267 17.63 0.37 11.02
CA GLY A 267 18.83 1.22 11.04
C GLY A 267 18.49 2.70 11.14
N LYS A 268 19.52 3.53 11.36
CA LYS A 268 19.41 4.99 11.26
C LYS A 268 18.86 5.37 9.89
N LEU A 269 18.03 6.41 9.85
CA LEU A 269 17.66 7.05 8.59
C LEU A 269 18.93 7.52 7.85
N PRO A 270 19.15 7.10 6.59
CA PRO A 270 20.33 7.51 5.83
C PRO A 270 20.39 9.01 5.56
N ASP A 271 21.60 9.58 5.54
CA ASP A 271 21.81 11.01 5.25
C ASP A 271 21.38 11.37 3.81
N SER A 272 21.43 10.41 2.89
CA SER A 272 20.86 10.48 1.53
C SER A 272 19.94 9.29 1.27
N LEU A 273 18.74 9.57 0.77
CA LEU A 273 17.69 8.59 0.48
C LEU A 273 17.52 8.40 -1.02
N GLU A 274 17.25 7.16 -1.40
CA GLU A 274 16.75 6.80 -2.72
C GLU A 274 15.37 6.19 -2.54
N LEU A 275 14.36 6.81 -3.15
CA LEU A 275 12.99 6.30 -3.19
C LEU A 275 12.67 5.83 -4.61
N TYR A 276 12.06 4.65 -4.72
CA TYR A 276 11.57 4.13 -5.99
C TYR A 276 10.12 4.57 -6.17
N ILE A 277 9.83 5.14 -7.33
CA ILE A 277 8.49 5.59 -7.72
C ILE A 277 8.06 4.72 -8.89
N VAL A 278 6.95 3.98 -8.72
CA VAL A 278 6.56 2.94 -9.67
C VAL A 278 5.13 3.16 -10.14
N CYS A 279 4.90 3.23 -11.45
CA CYS A 279 3.56 2.99 -11.97
C CYS A 279 3.33 1.48 -12.05
N THR A 280 2.21 1.01 -11.50
CA THR A 280 1.85 -0.40 -11.48
C THR A 280 0.52 -0.62 -12.19
N MET A 281 0.54 -1.29 -13.32
CA MET A 281 -0.63 -1.39 -14.19
C MET A 281 -0.68 -2.76 -14.88
N PRO A 282 -1.85 -3.24 -15.36
CA PRO A 282 -1.87 -4.39 -16.24
C PRO A 282 -1.05 -4.14 -17.50
N SER A 283 -0.41 -5.19 -18.02
CA SER A 283 0.31 -5.10 -19.29
C SER A 283 -0.67 -4.90 -20.45
N SER A 284 -0.36 -3.96 -21.34
CA SER A 284 -1.12 -3.73 -22.58
C SER A 284 -0.21 -3.20 -23.70
N GLU A 285 -0.77 -2.99 -24.89
CA GLU A 285 -0.05 -2.43 -26.04
C GLU A 285 0.40 -0.97 -25.82
N VAL A 286 -0.12 -0.28 -24.79
CA VAL A 286 0.25 1.10 -24.45
C VAL A 286 1.22 1.20 -23.28
N ASN A 287 1.90 0.10 -22.94
CA ASN A 287 3.03 0.12 -22.00
C ASN A 287 4.04 1.22 -22.39
N ASP A 288 4.52 1.99 -21.41
CA ASP A 288 5.52 3.04 -21.61
C ASP A 288 6.70 2.81 -20.65
N ILE A 289 7.84 2.42 -21.22
CA ILE A 289 9.08 2.17 -20.48
C ILE A 289 10.07 3.34 -20.59
N SER A 290 9.69 4.45 -21.24
CA SER A 290 10.60 5.55 -21.58
C SER A 290 11.17 6.33 -20.38
N PHE A 291 10.58 6.17 -19.19
CA PHE A 291 11.07 6.75 -17.94
C PHE A 291 11.79 5.74 -17.04
N ALA A 292 11.93 4.48 -17.47
CA ALA A 292 12.56 3.43 -16.68
C ALA A 292 13.98 3.83 -16.23
N GLU A 293 14.27 3.60 -14.96
CA GLU A 293 15.56 3.86 -14.30
C GLU A 293 16.03 5.32 -14.32
N LYS A 294 15.18 6.27 -14.77
CA LYS A 294 15.51 7.70 -14.69
C LYS A 294 15.63 8.12 -13.23
N VAL A 295 16.65 8.92 -12.95
CA VAL A 295 16.93 9.46 -11.62
C VAL A 295 16.64 10.94 -11.60
N ILE A 296 15.77 11.37 -10.70
CA ILE A 296 15.46 12.78 -10.46
C ILE A 296 16.10 13.19 -9.14
N ASN A 297 17.07 14.10 -9.21
CA ASN A 297 17.74 14.64 -8.03
C ASN A 297 16.83 15.65 -7.35
N TYR A 298 16.76 15.60 -6.02
CA TYR A 298 16.06 16.57 -5.21
C TYR A 298 16.79 16.79 -3.89
N LYS A 299 17.42 17.97 -3.75
CA LYS A 299 18.33 18.29 -2.64
C LYS A 299 19.44 17.22 -2.56
N GLN A 300 19.62 16.56 -1.41
CA GLN A 300 20.58 15.47 -1.21
C GLN A 300 20.00 14.07 -1.51
N ASP A 301 18.77 13.99 -1.99
CA ASP A 301 18.00 12.75 -2.15
C ASP A 301 17.63 12.49 -3.62
N PHE A 302 17.15 11.29 -3.90
CA PHE A 302 16.93 10.79 -5.25
C PHE A 302 15.59 10.07 -5.39
N PHE A 303 14.88 10.35 -6.49
CA PHE A 303 13.75 9.55 -6.95
C PHE A 303 14.17 8.73 -8.18
N HIS A 304 14.00 7.41 -8.10
CA HIS A 304 14.21 6.51 -9.23
C HIS A 304 12.85 6.12 -9.80
N LEU A 305 12.63 6.41 -11.08
CA LEU A 305 11.38 6.14 -11.76
C LEU A 305 11.41 4.73 -12.35
N HIS A 306 10.37 3.94 -12.10
CA HIS A 306 10.25 2.56 -12.54
C HIS A 306 8.83 2.24 -12.99
N TYR A 307 8.69 1.12 -13.70
CA TYR A 307 7.40 0.58 -14.09
C TYR A 307 7.25 -0.85 -13.57
N LEU A 308 6.01 -1.29 -13.38
CA LEU A 308 5.64 -2.67 -13.11
C LEU A 308 4.37 -2.99 -13.90
N TYR A 309 4.53 -3.72 -14.99
CA TYR A 309 3.41 -4.25 -15.77
C TYR A 309 3.16 -5.70 -15.40
N PHE A 310 1.89 -6.08 -15.19
CA PHE A 310 1.54 -7.43 -14.78
C PHE A 310 0.48 -8.06 -15.67
N GLN A 311 0.50 -9.39 -15.75
CA GLN A 311 -0.56 -10.18 -16.34
C GLN A 311 -1.24 -10.98 -15.24
N GLU A 312 -2.57 -10.92 -15.23
CA GLU A 312 -3.42 -11.63 -14.29
C GLU A 312 -4.17 -12.75 -15.00
N GLU A 313 -4.25 -13.91 -14.35
CA GLU A 313 -5.12 -15.01 -14.77
C GLU A 313 -5.73 -15.66 -13.52
N ASN A 314 -7.05 -15.86 -13.51
CA ASN A 314 -7.77 -16.51 -12.41
C ASN A 314 -7.46 -15.89 -11.04
N GLN A 315 -7.45 -14.55 -10.95
CA GLN A 315 -7.15 -13.80 -9.73
C GLN A 315 -5.75 -14.07 -9.15
N CYS A 316 -4.80 -14.40 -10.03
CA CYS A 316 -3.39 -14.62 -9.69
C CYS A 316 -2.50 -13.84 -10.66
N ILE A 317 -1.46 -13.19 -10.14
CA ILE A 317 -0.41 -12.62 -10.99
C ILE A 317 0.41 -13.77 -11.59
N LYS A 318 0.48 -13.82 -12.92
CA LYS A 318 1.19 -14.87 -13.66
C LYS A 318 2.53 -14.40 -14.20
N LYS A 319 2.62 -13.12 -14.55
CA LYS A 319 3.81 -12.51 -15.12
C LYS A 319 3.94 -11.08 -14.62
N ILE A 320 5.18 -10.67 -14.39
CA ILE A 320 5.55 -9.28 -14.16
C ILE A 320 6.69 -8.91 -15.09
N GLU A 321 6.55 -7.77 -15.76
CA GLU A 321 7.61 -7.05 -16.43
C GLU A 321 7.90 -5.76 -15.66
N THR A 322 9.15 -5.51 -15.30
CA THR A 322 9.49 -4.36 -14.47
C THR A 322 10.94 -3.92 -14.66
N SER A 323 11.20 -2.62 -14.49
CA SER A 323 12.56 -2.07 -14.38
C SER A 323 13.11 -2.06 -12.96
N LEU A 324 12.38 -2.58 -11.98
CA LEU A 324 12.89 -2.73 -10.61
C LEU A 324 14.03 -3.76 -10.62
N LYS A 325 15.22 -3.37 -10.13
CA LYS A 325 16.37 -4.28 -10.06
C LYS A 325 16.06 -5.45 -9.13
N GLN A 326 15.87 -6.63 -9.73
CA GLN A 326 15.73 -7.88 -8.99
C GLN A 326 17.12 -8.48 -8.75
N CYS A 327 17.37 -9.01 -7.55
CA CYS A 327 18.48 -9.94 -7.40
C CYS A 327 18.11 -11.19 -8.20
N LYS A 328 18.98 -11.60 -9.14
CA LYS A 328 18.79 -12.83 -9.94
C LYS A 328 18.38 -13.97 -8.99
N LYS A 329 17.37 -14.77 -9.40
CA LYS A 329 17.14 -16.06 -8.76
C LYS A 329 18.49 -16.78 -8.74
N LYS A 330 18.86 -17.38 -7.59
CA LYS A 330 19.88 -18.42 -7.63
C LYS A 330 19.32 -19.47 -8.58
N GLU A 331 19.78 -19.48 -9.83
CA GLU A 331 19.64 -20.65 -10.67
C GLU A 331 20.24 -21.79 -9.83
N LEU A 332 19.42 -22.80 -9.55
CA LEU A 332 19.94 -24.07 -9.10
C LEU A 332 20.83 -24.53 -10.25
N LEU A 333 22.13 -24.31 -10.09
CA LEU A 333 23.15 -25.08 -10.76
C LEU A 333 22.86 -26.54 -10.38
N ASN A 334 22.08 -27.21 -11.22
CA ASN A 334 22.10 -28.65 -11.31
C ASN A 334 23.42 -29.03 -12.00
N ASP A 335 24.52 -28.85 -11.27
CA ASP A 335 25.79 -29.48 -11.58
C ASP A 335 25.96 -30.64 -10.60
N ASN A 336 25.44 -31.79 -11.03
CA ASN A 336 26.01 -33.15 -10.96
C ASN A 336 24.91 -34.22 -11.00
#